data_AF-G6Y878-F1
#
_entry.id   AF-G6Y878-F1
#
_cell.length_a   1.000
_cell.length_b   1.000
_cell.length_c   1.000
_cell.angle_alpha   90.00
_cell.angle_beta   90.00
_cell.angle_gamma   90.00
#
_symmetry.space_group_name_H-M   'P 1'
#
loop_
_entity.id
_entity.type
_entity.pdbx_description
1 polymer ?
#
loop_
_entity_poly.entity_id
_entity_poly.type
_entity_poly.pdbx_seq_one_letter_code
_entity_poly.pdbx_strand_id
1 'polypeptide(L)'
;MHGHDLRRLLLLCGLIGLAACTEKDWRAAAIAKAEDEVRDQVNDPVAQFSHVQVTGNSSTGQTCGYVMAKSGIFIKGGHFIVYIDGSTPRIEGGMGRQSWSKQEFDFQWQNDCLKEGYKS
;
A
#
# COMPACT_ATOMS: atom_id res chain seq x y z
N MET A 1 -35.70 -16.68 -38.67
CA MET A 1 -35.01 -15.39 -38.85
C MET A 1 -33.96 -15.29 -37.76
N HIS A 2 -32.70 -15.11 -38.19
CA HIS A 2 -31.44 -14.77 -37.51
C HIS A 2 -31.49 -14.35 -36.01
N GLY A 3 -30.54 -14.70 -35.14
CA GLY A 3 -29.22 -15.28 -35.35
C GLY A 3 -28.49 -15.55 -34.02
N HIS A 4 -27.51 -16.44 -34.10
CA HIS A 4 -26.51 -16.72 -33.07
C HIS A 4 -25.56 -15.51 -32.95
N ASP A 5 -25.31 -14.99 -31.75
CA ASP A 5 -23.95 -14.70 -31.19
C ASP A 5 -24.05 -13.87 -29.91
N LEU A 6 -23.88 -14.51 -28.74
CA LEU A 6 -23.26 -13.85 -27.58
C LEU A 6 -22.50 -14.90 -26.76
N ARG A 7 -21.72 -15.71 -27.49
CA ARG A 7 -20.85 -16.76 -26.96
C ARG A 7 -19.47 -16.20 -26.55
N ARG A 8 -19.43 -14.92 -26.14
CA ARG A 8 -18.19 -14.15 -25.89
C ARG A 8 -18.37 -13.11 -24.79
N LEU A 9 -18.54 -13.55 -23.54
CA LEU A 9 -18.10 -12.78 -22.36
C LEU A 9 -18.02 -13.71 -21.14
N LEU A 10 -17.40 -14.88 -21.35
CA LEU A 10 -16.66 -15.55 -20.30
C LEU A 10 -15.42 -14.70 -19.99
N LEU A 11 -14.98 -14.72 -18.72
CA LEU A 11 -13.65 -14.32 -18.24
C LEU A 11 -13.45 -12.85 -17.90
N LEU A 12 -14.10 -12.37 -16.84
CA LEU A 12 -13.42 -11.45 -15.93
C LEU A 12 -13.59 -12.00 -14.51
N CYS A 13 -12.62 -12.83 -14.14
CA CYS A 13 -12.30 -13.24 -12.78
C CYS A 13 -12.09 -12.00 -11.89
N GLY A 14 -13.17 -11.39 -11.43
CA GLY A 14 -13.12 -10.53 -10.24
C GLY A 14 -13.13 -11.44 -9.03
N LEU A 15 -11.94 -11.88 -8.61
CA LEU A 15 -11.75 -12.60 -7.36
C LEU A 15 -12.43 -11.82 -6.22
N ILE A 16 -13.61 -12.28 -5.83
CA ILE A 16 -14.22 -11.99 -4.55
C ILE A 16 -13.38 -12.74 -3.51
N GLY A 17 -12.20 -12.20 -3.21
CA GLY A 17 -11.39 -12.62 -2.09
C GLY A 17 -11.95 -12.00 -0.81
N LEU A 18 -13.07 -12.55 -0.32
CA LEU A 18 -13.52 -12.35 1.05
C LEU A 18 -12.45 -12.91 2.00
N ALA A 19 -11.44 -12.11 2.34
CA ALA A 19 -10.59 -12.33 3.51
C ALA A 19 -11.13 -11.52 4.70
N ALA A 20 -12.40 -11.72 5.02
CA ALA A 20 -12.99 -11.27 6.27
C ALA A 20 -13.11 -12.49 7.19
N CYS A 21 -12.20 -12.58 8.18
CA CYS A 21 -12.22 -13.35 9.44
C CYS A 21 -10.73 -13.63 9.77
N THR A 22 -10.08 -12.84 10.63
CA THR A 22 -10.21 -12.95 12.09
C THR A 22 -9.58 -11.71 12.74
N GLU A 23 -10.03 -11.35 13.95
CA GLU A 23 -9.31 -10.47 14.90
C GLU A 23 -7.88 -10.97 15.26
N LYS A 24 -7.37 -12.00 14.58
CA LYS A 24 -6.15 -12.74 14.93
C LYS A 24 -4.94 -12.40 14.07
N ASP A 25 -5.11 -11.63 12.99
CA ASP A 25 -3.99 -11.20 12.14
C ASP A 25 -4.00 -9.69 11.90
N TRP A 26 -3.83 -8.93 12.98
CA TRP A 26 -3.75 -7.47 12.96
C TRP A 26 -2.70 -6.94 11.97
N ARG A 27 -1.67 -7.74 11.65
CA ARG A 27 -0.64 -7.41 10.66
C ARG A 27 -1.22 -7.36 9.25
N ALA A 28 -2.02 -8.35 8.86
CA ALA A 28 -2.68 -8.35 7.56
C ALA A 28 -3.67 -7.18 7.43
N ALA A 29 -4.41 -6.86 8.50
CA ALA A 29 -5.29 -5.70 8.55
C ALA A 29 -4.51 -4.38 8.46
N ALA A 30 -3.36 -4.27 9.15
CA ALA A 30 -2.49 -3.10 9.07
C ALA A 30 -1.93 -2.88 7.66
N ILE A 31 -1.54 -3.95 6.96
CA ILE A 31 -1.10 -3.88 5.56
C ILE A 31 -2.23 -3.38 4.68
N ALA A 32 -3.41 -4.00 4.75
CA ALA A 32 -4.55 -3.62 3.91
C ALA A 32 -4.95 -2.15 4.12
N LYS A 33 -5.00 -1.70 5.38
CA LYS A 33 -5.27 -0.30 5.74
C LYS A 33 -4.19 0.64 5.20
N ALA A 34 -2.91 0.28 5.33
CA ALA A 34 -1.82 1.11 4.84
C ALA A 34 -1.83 1.26 3.31
N GLU A 35 -2.10 0.19 2.57
CA GLU A 35 -2.22 0.28 1.12
C GLU A 35 -3.40 1.15 0.69
N ASP A 36 -4.55 1.05 1.37
CA ASP A 36 -5.73 1.88 1.14
C ASP A 36 -5.41 3.37 1.34
N GLU A 37 -4.81 3.72 2.48
CA GLU A 37 -4.40 5.10 2.78
C GLU A 37 -3.37 5.64 1.77
N VAL A 38 -2.44 4.79 1.31
CA VAL A 38 -1.48 5.18 0.27
C VAL A 38 -2.18 5.41 -1.07
N ARG A 39 -3.11 4.54 -1.50
CA ARG A 39 -3.90 4.72 -2.73
C ARG A 39 -4.65 6.04 -2.71
N ASP A 40 -5.29 6.35 -1.59
CA ASP A 40 -5.98 7.63 -1.37
C ASP A 40 -5.01 8.81 -1.44
N GLN A 41 -3.85 8.68 -0.79
CA GLN A 41 -2.86 9.76 -0.72
C GLN A 41 -2.21 10.07 -2.07
N VAL A 42 -1.99 9.08 -2.93
CA VAL A 42 -1.46 9.25 -4.29
C VAL A 42 -2.55 9.46 -5.33
N ASN A 43 -3.83 9.36 -4.94
CA ASN A 43 -5.01 9.44 -5.81
C ASN A 43 -4.93 8.43 -6.99
N ASP A 44 -4.52 7.20 -6.70
CA ASP A 44 -4.47 6.10 -7.67
C ASP A 44 -5.00 4.79 -7.05
N PRO A 45 -6.26 4.42 -7.31
CA PRO A 45 -6.86 3.22 -6.72
C PRO A 45 -6.24 1.92 -7.24
N VAL A 46 -5.49 1.97 -8.36
CA VAL A 46 -4.80 0.79 -8.93
C VAL A 46 -3.30 0.80 -8.65
N ALA A 47 -2.84 1.61 -7.68
CA ALA A 47 -1.45 1.59 -7.24
C ALA A 47 -1.04 0.18 -6.82
N GLN A 48 0.19 -0.18 -7.21
CA GLN A 48 0.77 -1.50 -6.98
C GLN A 48 1.78 -1.42 -5.85
N PHE A 49 1.77 -2.43 -4.98
CA PHE A 49 2.57 -2.47 -3.78
C PHE A 49 3.54 -3.66 -3.84
N SER A 50 4.75 -3.45 -3.35
CA SER A 50 5.75 -4.51 -3.24
C SER A 50 6.61 -4.32 -2.00
N HIS A 51 7.25 -5.40 -1.54
CA HIS A 51 8.09 -5.42 -0.35
C HIS A 51 7.40 -4.85 0.91
N VAL A 52 6.09 -5.07 1.03
CA VAL A 52 5.31 -4.56 2.16
C VAL A 52 5.59 -5.38 3.41
N GLN A 53 5.91 -4.69 4.51
CA GLN A 53 6.23 -5.30 5.79
C GLN A 53 5.62 -4.50 6.93
N VAL A 54 5.27 -5.19 8.02
CA VAL A 54 4.80 -4.57 9.26
C VAL A 54 5.88 -4.72 10.32
N THR A 55 6.27 -3.61 10.92
CA THR A 55 7.21 -3.57 12.05
C THR A 55 6.48 -3.13 13.33
N GLY A 56 7.00 -3.49 14.50
CA GLY A 56 6.38 -3.16 15.78
C GLY A 56 5.19 -4.05 16.18
N ASN A 57 4.21 -3.45 16.87
CA ASN A 57 3.03 -4.11 17.44
C ASN A 57 1.72 -3.40 17.03
N SER A 58 0.56 -3.91 17.45
CA SER A 58 -0.76 -3.40 17.06
C SER A 58 -1.10 -1.98 17.54
N SER A 59 -0.28 -1.36 18.40
CA SER A 59 -0.52 -0.02 18.94
C SER A 59 0.52 1.00 18.49
N THR A 60 1.76 0.57 18.25
CA THR A 60 2.88 1.48 17.90
C THR A 60 3.62 1.04 16.63
N GLY A 61 3.06 0.11 15.86
CA GLY A 61 3.70 -0.40 14.66
C GLY A 61 3.49 0.52 13.46
N GLN A 62 4.16 0.15 12.38
CA GLN A 62 4.05 0.80 11.08
C GLN A 62 4.14 -0.22 9.96
N THR A 63 3.56 0.15 8.83
CA THR A 63 3.68 -0.57 7.57
C THR A 63 4.60 0.20 6.64
N CYS A 64 5.60 -0.48 6.12
CA CYS A 64 6.56 0.05 5.17
C CYS A 64 6.51 -0.74 3.88
N GLY A 65 6.78 -0.11 2.75
CA GLY A 65 6.89 -0.82 1.49
C GLY A 65 7.26 0.10 0.33
N TYR A 66 7.16 -0.44 -0.87
CA TYR A 66 7.30 0.29 -2.11
C TYR A 66 5.96 0.39 -2.83
N VAL A 67 5.65 1.55 -3.36
CA VAL A 67 4.44 1.79 -4.17
C VAL A 67 4.82 2.27 -5.57
N MET A 68 4.10 1.76 -6.56
CA MET A 68 4.09 2.25 -7.94
C MET A 68 2.71 2.82 -8.24
N ALA A 69 2.64 4.11 -8.57
CA ALA A 69 1.38 4.82 -8.78
C ALA A 69 1.47 5.81 -9.95
N LYS A 70 0.31 6.17 -10.49
CA LYS A 70 0.17 7.25 -11.47
C LYS A 70 0.42 8.61 -10.81
N SER A 71 1.22 9.43 -11.48
CA SER A 71 1.46 10.83 -11.16
C SER A 71 1.30 11.64 -12.44
N GLY A 72 0.09 12.14 -12.68
CA GLY A 72 -0.31 12.69 -13.97
C GLY A 72 -0.32 11.61 -15.06
N ILE A 73 0.44 11.82 -16.14
CA ILE A 73 0.58 10.85 -17.24
C ILE A 73 1.69 9.82 -17.03
N PHE A 74 2.49 9.98 -15.97
CA PHE A 74 3.65 9.13 -15.71
C PHE A 74 3.34 8.11 -14.61
N ILE A 75 4.00 6.96 -14.65
CA ILE A 75 4.09 6.05 -13.51
C ILE A 75 5.36 6.42 -12.73
N LYS A 76 5.21 6.60 -11.42
CA LYS A 76 6.32 6.84 -10.50
C LYS A 76 6.28 5.79 -9.40
N GLY A 77 7.44 5.52 -8.82
CA GLY A 77 7.52 4.68 -7.64
C GLY A 77 8.45 5.25 -6.59
N GLY A 78 8.28 4.75 -5.37
CA GLY A 78 8.99 5.22 -4.19
C GLY A 78 8.49 4.53 -2.94
N HIS A 79 9.25 4.70 -1.86
CA HIS A 79 8.94 4.08 -0.60
C HIS A 79 7.82 4.79 0.13
N PHE A 80 7.08 4.05 0.95
CA PHE A 80 6.06 4.60 1.84
C PHE A 80 6.21 4.07 3.26
N ILE A 81 5.73 4.87 4.21
CA ILE A 81 5.62 4.54 5.64
C ILE A 81 4.24 4.98 6.12
N VAL A 82 3.47 4.05 6.70
CA VAL A 82 2.16 4.31 7.30
C VAL A 82 2.18 3.82 8.74
N TYR A 83 1.94 4.73 9.69
CA TYR A 83 1.86 4.39 11.10
C TYR A 83 0.46 3.88 11.48
N ILE A 84 0.40 2.90 12.38
CA ILE A 84 -0.88 2.31 12.81
C ILE A 84 -1.71 3.31 13.63
N ASP A 85 -1.06 4.32 14.22
CA ASP A 85 -1.70 5.39 14.98
C ASP A 85 -2.60 6.33 14.14
N GLY A 86 -2.63 6.14 12.81
CA GLY A 86 -3.45 6.94 11.89
C GLY A 86 -2.81 8.25 11.48
N SER A 87 -1.51 8.45 11.75
CA SER A 87 -0.74 9.54 11.18
C SER A 87 -0.77 9.48 9.64
N THR A 88 -0.82 10.64 8.99
CA THR A 88 -0.84 10.73 7.53
C THR A 88 0.30 9.93 6.88
N PRO A 89 0.01 9.12 5.84
CA PRO A 89 1.03 8.38 5.11
C PRO A 89 2.20 9.25 4.67
N ARG A 90 3.41 8.69 4.74
CA ARG A 90 4.62 9.31 4.23
C ARG A 90 5.03 8.57 2.98
N ILE A 91 5.23 9.29 1.88
CA ILE A 91 5.56 8.71 0.58
C ILE A 91 6.69 9.52 -0.05
N GLU A 92 7.69 8.85 -0.63
CA GLU A 92 8.80 9.49 -1.31
C GLU A 92 8.43 10.29 -2.56
N GLY A 93 9.37 11.15 -2.98
CA GLY A 93 9.46 11.62 -4.37
C GLY A 93 8.29 12.46 -4.87
N GLY A 94 7.53 13.10 -3.97
CA GLY A 94 6.38 13.94 -4.33
C GLY A 94 5.20 13.17 -4.94
N MET A 95 5.10 11.86 -4.70
CA MET A 95 3.97 11.04 -5.17
C MET A 95 2.72 11.19 -4.30
N GLY A 96 2.83 11.82 -3.13
CA GLY A 96 1.72 12.16 -2.24
C GLY A 96 2.00 13.47 -1.49
N ARG A 97 1.15 13.82 -0.51
CA ARG A 97 1.40 14.97 0.38
C ARG A 97 2.63 14.68 1.24
N GLN A 98 3.71 15.42 1.00
CA GLN A 98 4.93 15.31 1.80
C GLN A 98 4.95 16.37 2.88
N SER A 99 5.20 15.95 4.11
CA SER A 99 5.54 16.84 5.23
C SER A 99 7.04 16.84 5.56
N TRP A 100 7.83 15.94 4.94
CA TRP A 100 9.23 15.68 5.29
C TRP A 100 10.18 15.92 4.12
N SER A 101 11.42 16.29 4.44
CA SER A 101 12.52 16.27 3.48
C SER A 101 12.89 14.83 3.10
N LYS A 102 13.55 14.66 1.96
CA LYS A 102 14.06 13.35 1.54
C LYS A 102 15.00 12.73 2.58
N GLN A 103 15.86 13.54 3.23
CA GLN A 103 16.80 13.05 4.22
C GLN A 103 16.10 12.51 5.48
N GLU A 104 15.05 13.20 5.94
CA GLU A 104 14.23 12.73 7.07
C GLU A 104 13.51 11.43 6.72
N PHE A 105 12.95 11.33 5.51
CA PHE A 105 12.32 10.09 5.04
C PHE A 105 13.32 8.94 4.98
N ASP A 106 14.50 9.15 4.35
CA ASP A 106 15.52 8.12 4.19
C ASP A 106 16.02 7.62 5.56
N PHE A 107 16.18 8.53 6.53
CA PHE A 107 16.56 8.18 7.91
C PHE A 107 15.51 7.29 8.59
N GLN A 108 14.22 7.65 8.49
CA GLN A 108 13.15 6.84 9.08
C GLN A 108 13.02 5.50 8.35
N TRP A 109 13.12 5.48 7.03
CA TRP A 109 13.13 4.22 6.26
C TRP A 109 14.24 3.27 6.73
N GLN A 110 15.46 3.77 6.92
CA GLN A 110 16.59 2.96 7.39
C GLN A 110 16.39 2.46 8.82
N ASN A 111 15.89 3.28 9.74
CA ASN A 111 15.77 2.90 11.15
C ASN A 111 14.50 2.10 11.45
N ASP A 112 13.38 2.50 10.87
CA ASP A 112 12.06 2.00 11.28
C ASP A 112 11.56 0.86 10.41
N CYS A 113 11.98 0.83 9.14
CA CYS A 113 11.57 -0.18 8.18
C CYS A 113 12.67 -1.24 8.00
N LEU A 114 13.92 -0.82 7.72
CA LEU A 114 15.02 -1.77 7.50
C LEU A 114 15.60 -2.32 8.81
N LYS A 115 15.86 -1.47 9.82
CA LYS A 115 16.53 -1.93 11.04
C LYS A 115 15.59 -2.62 12.02
N GLU A 116 14.33 -2.19 12.12
CA GLU A 116 13.34 -2.84 12.98
C GLU A 116 12.59 -4.00 12.27
N GLY A 117 12.45 -3.97 10.95
CA GLY A 117 11.80 -5.06 10.18
C GLY A 117 12.66 -6.31 9.98
N TYR A 118 13.98 -6.17 9.97
CA TYR A 118 14.92 -7.29 9.78
C TYR A 118 15.45 -7.90 11.09
N LYS A 119 14.96 -7.49 12.26
CA LYS A 119 15.25 -8.14 13.56
C LYS A 119 14.37 -9.38 13.83
N SER A 120 13.86 -10.03 12.78
CA SER A 120 13.08 -11.26 12.92
C SER A 120 13.96 -12.48 13.12
#